data_AF-A0A519GV64-F1
#
_entry.id   AF-A0A519GV64-F1
#
_cell.length_a   1.000
_cell.length_b   1.000
_cell.length_c   1.000
_cell.angle_alpha   90.00
_cell.angle_beta   90.00
_cell.angle_gamma   90.00
#
_symmetry.space_group_name_H-M   'P 1'
#
loop_
_entity.id
_entity.type
_entity.pdbx_description
1 polymer ?
#
loop_
_entity_poly.entity_id
_entity_poly.type
_entity_poly.pdbx_seq_one_letter_code
_entity_poly.pdbx_strand_id
1 'polypeptide(L)'
;MKPLTSARSTLGATIFARVAGDEGPARRERIMFAPGPRRFAPDSAIATVHGDASMFVGGIRALLLQSLHPLAMAAVDQHSG
;
A
#
# COMPACT_ATOMS: atom_id res chain seq x y z
N MET A 1 1.89 -5.28 -27.59
CA MET A 1 1.69 -5.47 -26.14
C MET A 1 0.28 -6.01 -25.91
N LYS A 2 0.05 -7.02 -25.04
CA LYS A 2 -1.30 -7.61 -24.86
C LYS A 2 -2.25 -6.55 -24.26
N PRO A 3 -3.47 -6.33 -24.82
CA PRO A 3 -4.35 -5.23 -24.43
C PRO A 3 -4.72 -5.22 -22.94
N LEU A 4 -4.96 -6.40 -22.36
CA LEU A 4 -5.25 -6.54 -20.92
C LEU A 4 -4.08 -6.12 -20.02
N THR A 5 -2.85 -6.34 -20.47
CA THR A 5 -1.67 -5.93 -19.68
C THR A 5 -1.53 -4.40 -19.68
N SER A 6 -1.80 -3.76 -20.81
CA SER A 6 -1.82 -2.30 -20.91
C SER A 6 -2.90 -1.70 -20.01
N ALA A 7 -4.13 -2.21 -20.09
CA ALA A 7 -5.24 -1.73 -19.25
C ALA A 7 -4.94 -1.86 -17.75
N ARG A 8 -4.38 -3.00 -17.33
CA ARG A 8 -3.97 -3.23 -15.94
C ARG A 8 -2.87 -2.27 -15.48
N SER A 9 -1.86 -2.03 -16.33
CA SER A 9 -0.78 -1.07 -16.01
C SER A 9 -1.30 0.35 -15.86
N THR A 10 -2.18 0.80 -16.75
CA THR A 10 -2.80 2.13 -16.66
C THR A 10 -3.64 2.27 -15.40
N LEU A 11 -4.53 1.32 -15.12
CA LEU A 11 -5.38 1.35 -13.93
C LEU A 11 -4.54 1.32 -12.65
N GLY A 12 -3.50 0.48 -12.59
CA GLY A 12 -2.59 0.42 -11.46
C GLY A 12 -1.89 1.76 -11.20
N ALA A 13 -1.42 2.44 -12.25
CA ALA A 13 -0.81 3.76 -12.12
C ALA A 13 -1.81 4.82 -11.62
N THR A 14 -3.06 4.80 -12.11
CA THR A 14 -4.10 5.73 -11.67
C THR A 14 -4.48 5.52 -10.21
N ILE A 15 -4.69 4.27 -9.77
CA ILE A 15 -4.98 3.95 -8.37
C ILE A 15 -3.81 4.38 -7.49
N PHE A 16 -2.58 4.06 -7.90
CA PHE A 16 -1.38 4.43 -7.16
C PHE A 16 -1.26 5.94 -6.98
N ALA A 17 -1.48 6.73 -8.03
CA ALA A 17 -1.45 8.20 -7.93
C ALA A 17 -2.52 8.75 -6.98
N ARG A 18 -3.73 8.16 -6.96
CA ARG A 18 -4.80 8.57 -6.05
C ARG A 18 -4.49 8.29 -4.59
N VAL A 19 -3.78 7.21 -4.29
CA VAL A 19 -3.45 6.79 -2.92
C VAL A 19 -2.16 7.41 -2.42
N ALA A 20 -1.12 7.42 -3.25
CA ALA A 20 0.23 7.84 -2.88
C ALA A 20 0.50 9.33 -3.16
N GLY A 21 -0.40 10.01 -3.86
CA GLY A 21 -0.23 11.41 -4.29
C GLY A 21 0.85 11.59 -5.36
N ASP A 22 1.10 12.85 -5.70
CA ASP A 22 2.02 13.22 -6.79
C ASP A 22 3.48 12.83 -6.51
N GLU A 23 3.89 12.85 -5.24
CA GLU A 23 5.22 12.39 -4.82
C GLU A 23 5.35 10.86 -4.71
N GLY A 24 4.24 10.14 -4.86
CA GLY A 24 4.17 8.69 -4.70
C GLY A 24 5.26 7.92 -5.45
N PRO A 25 5.50 8.19 -6.74
CA PRO A 25 6.53 7.50 -7.51
C PRO A 25 7.94 7.70 -6.94
N ALA A 26 8.30 8.95 -6.62
CA ALA A 26 9.60 9.28 -6.06
C ALA A 26 9.79 8.71 -4.65
N ARG A 27 8.72 8.67 -3.84
CA ARG A 27 8.73 8.06 -2.50
C ARG A 27 8.88 6.55 -2.57
N ARG A 28 8.16 5.89 -3.48
CA ARG A 28 8.29 4.44 -3.74
C ARG A 28 9.73 4.09 -4.10
N GLU A 29 10.34 4.86 -5.00
CA GLU A 29 11.73 4.62 -5.41
C GLU A 29 12.68 4.65 -4.22
N ARG A 30 12.56 5.71 -3.42
CA ARG A 30 13.40 5.96 -2.24
C ARG A 30 13.22 4.92 -1.14
N ILE A 31 12.00 4.41 -0.91
CA ILE A 31 11.72 3.45 0.16
C ILE A 31 12.06 2.03 -0.30
N MET A 32 11.50 1.62 -1.44
CA MET A 32 11.50 0.22 -1.87
C MET A 32 12.81 -0.18 -2.54
N PHE A 33 13.48 0.74 -3.23
CA PHE A 33 14.69 0.44 -4.01
C PHE A 33 15.97 1.10 -3.48
N ALA A 34 15.93 1.67 -2.26
CA ALA A 34 17.14 2.15 -1.60
C ALA A 34 18.22 1.04 -1.54
N PRO A 35 19.48 1.33 -1.84
CA PRO A 35 20.55 0.35 -1.75
C PRO A 35 20.87 0.00 -0.29
N GLY A 36 21.45 -1.19 -0.08
CA GLY A 36 21.96 -1.64 1.22
C GLY A 36 21.28 -2.91 1.74
N PRO A 37 21.81 -3.48 2.84
CA PRO A 37 21.26 -4.69 3.45
C PRO A 37 19.79 -4.51 3.85
N ARG A 38 18.95 -5.50 3.57
CA ARG A 38 17.54 -5.54 3.96
C ARG A 38 17.32 -6.61 5.01
N ARG A 39 16.41 -6.34 5.97
CA ARG A 39 16.04 -7.30 7.03
C ARG A 39 15.46 -8.60 6.44
N PHE A 40 14.74 -8.48 5.32
CA PHE A 40 14.11 -9.61 4.65
C PHE A 40 14.63 -9.67 3.21
N ALA A 41 14.93 -10.89 2.74
CA ALA A 41 15.34 -11.12 1.37
C ALA A 41 14.19 -10.83 0.39
N PRO A 42 14.48 -10.41 -0.86
CA PRO A 42 13.45 -10.09 -1.85
C PRO A 42 12.50 -11.24 -2.20
N ASP A 43 12.95 -12.49 -2.03
CA ASP A 43 12.18 -13.72 -2.27
C ASP A 43 11.55 -14.32 -1.00
N SER A 44 11.70 -13.65 0.14
CA SER A 44 11.10 -14.09 1.39
C SER A 44 9.56 -14.08 1.32
N ALA A 45 8.92 -14.93 2.12
CA ALA A 45 7.45 -14.94 2.24
C ALA A 45 6.90 -13.55 2.63
N ILE A 46 7.64 -12.79 3.45
CA ILE A 46 7.27 -11.42 3.83
C ILE A 46 7.22 -10.53 2.59
N ALA A 47 8.26 -10.54 1.75
CA ALA A 47 8.31 -9.75 0.53
C ALA A 47 7.19 -10.16 -0.46
N THR A 48 6.94 -11.46 -0.60
CA THR A 48 5.88 -12.00 -1.48
C THR A 48 4.49 -11.55 -1.03
N VAL A 49 4.15 -11.73 0.25
CA VAL A 49 2.82 -11.36 0.77
C VAL A 49 2.62 -9.85 0.76
N HIS A 50 3.62 -9.08 1.18
CA HIS A 50 3.49 -7.61 1.28
C HIS A 50 3.56 -6.91 -0.09
N GLY A 51 4.14 -7.55 -1.10
CA GLY A 51 4.19 -7.05 -2.47
C GLY A 51 2.93 -7.35 -3.29
N ASP A 52 2.03 -8.20 -2.79
CA ASP A 52 0.83 -8.59 -3.51
C ASP A 52 -0.27 -7.52 -3.42
N ALA A 53 -1.05 -7.36 -4.50
CA ALA A 53 -2.14 -6.38 -4.58
C ALA A 53 -3.25 -6.61 -3.53
N SER A 54 -3.40 -7.85 -3.06
CA SER A 54 -4.35 -8.21 -1.98
C SER A 54 -4.10 -7.45 -0.68
N MET A 55 -2.87 -6.98 -0.42
CA MET A 55 -2.56 -6.13 0.74
C MET A 55 -3.39 -4.86 0.79
N PHE A 56 -3.76 -4.29 -0.37
CA PHE A 56 -4.58 -3.09 -0.40
C PHE A 56 -5.99 -3.37 0.14
N VAL A 57 -6.62 -4.43 -0.35
CA VAL A 57 -7.96 -4.85 0.10
C VAL A 57 -7.91 -5.32 1.56
N GLY A 58 -6.88 -6.07 1.93
CA GLY A 58 -6.63 -6.52 3.30
C GLY A 58 -6.49 -5.35 4.28
N GLY A 59 -5.74 -4.32 3.90
CA GLY A 59 -5.55 -3.10 4.69
C GLY A 59 -6.85 -2.32 4.88
N ILE A 60 -7.62 -2.09 3.81
CA ILE A 60 -8.94 -1.43 3.91
C ILE A 60 -9.86 -2.22 4.84
N ARG A 61 -9.94 -3.54 4.68
CA ARG A 61 -10.74 -4.39 5.55
C ARG A 61 -10.30 -4.29 7.02
N ALA A 62 -9.00 -4.29 7.28
CA ALA A 62 -8.46 -4.14 8.62
C ALA A 62 -8.83 -2.79 9.24
N LEU A 63 -8.77 -1.69 8.47
CA LEU A 63 -9.19 -0.37 8.92
C LEU A 63 -10.69 -0.32 9.24
N LEU A 64 -11.53 -0.89 8.38
CA LEU A 64 -12.97 -0.99 8.63
C LEU A 64 -13.25 -1.81 9.90
N LEU A 65 -12.59 -2.95 10.07
CA LEU A 65 -12.73 -3.74 11.30
C LEU A 65 -12.24 -2.98 12.54
N GLN A 66 -11.11 -2.28 12.44
CA GLN A 66 -10.56 -1.47 13.52
C GLN A 66 -11.48 -0.31 13.89
N SER A 67 -12.20 0.27 12.93
CA SER A 67 -13.16 1.34 13.18
C SER A 67 -14.38 0.89 13.99
N LEU A 68 -14.63 -0.42 14.10
CA LEU A 68 -15.66 -0.94 15.00
C LEU A 68 -15.22 -0.91 16.47
N HIS A 69 -13.94 -0.66 16.77
CA HIS A 69 -13.44 -0.65 18.13
C HIS A 69 -13.68 0.72 18.81
N PRO A 70 -14.55 0.82 19.83
CA PRO A 70 -14.98 2.10 20.38
C PRO A 70 -13.83 2.96 20.91
N LEU A 71 -12.88 2.37 21.65
CA LEU A 71 -11.74 3.11 22.18
C LEU A 71 -10.77 3.59 21.08
N ALA A 72 -10.69 2.86 19.96
CA ALA A 72 -9.82 3.28 18.87
C ALA A 72 -10.42 4.49 18.16
N MET A 73 -11.74 4.52 17.99
CA MET A 73 -12.44 5.65 17.37
C MET A 73 -12.55 6.86 18.28
N ALA A 74 -12.64 6.68 19.60
CA ALA A 74 -12.51 7.79 20.55
C ALA A 74 -11.14 8.48 20.43
N ALA A 75 -10.07 7.71 20.22
CA ALA A 75 -8.75 8.29 19.98
C ALA A 75 -8.68 9.04 18.64
N VAL A 76 -9.30 8.52 17.58
CA VAL A 76 -9.38 9.23 16.28
C VAL A 76 -10.12 10.56 16.42
N ASP A 77 -11.29 10.58 17.08
CA ASP A 77 -12.09 11.79 17.33
C ASP A 77 -11.28 12.89 18.05
N GLN A 78 -10.48 12.49 19.04
CA GLN A 78 -9.67 13.43 19.83
C GLN A 78 -8.43 13.98 19.11
N HIS A 79 -7.93 13.31 18.06
CA HIS A 79 -6.59 13.59 17.51
C HIS A 79 -6.53 13.81 15.98
N SER A 80 -7.64 13.67 15.25
CA SER A 80 -7.64 13.72 13.77
C SER A 80 -8.23 15.00 13.18
N GLY A 81 -8.45 16.02 14.01
CA GLY A 81 -8.87 17.37 13.61
C GLY A 81 -7.75 18.16 12.93
#